data_AF-A0A950XAG8-F1
#
_entry.id   AF-A0A950XAG8-F1
#
_cell.length_a   1.000
_cell.length_b   1.000
_cell.length_c   1.000
_cell.angle_alpha   90.00
_cell.angle_beta   90.00
_cell.angle_gamma   90.00
#
_symmetry.space_group_name_H-M   'P 1'
#
loop_
_entity.id
_entity.type
_entity.pdbx_description
1 polymer ?
#
loop_
_entity_poly.entity_id
_entity_poly.type
_entity_poly.pdbx_seq_one_letter_code
_entity_poly.pdbx_strand_id
1 'polypeptide(L)'
;MKRSYLDYAMSVIVGRALPDIRDGLKPVHRRILWGMYELGLHYNRSTRKSAKITGDVMGKYHPHGNTPIYEALVRMAQPFNMRYPLVDGQGNFGSVDGD
;
A
#
# COMPACT_ATOMS: atom_id res chain seq x y z
N MET A 1 10.04 18.45 -24.60
CA MET A 1 10.52 17.18 -24.01
C MET A 1 11.24 17.34 -22.67
N LYS A 2 12.33 18.14 -22.56
CA LYS A 2 13.12 18.23 -21.30
C LYS A 2 12.30 18.54 -20.04
N ARG A 3 11.38 19.50 -20.12
CA ARG A 3 10.51 19.89 -18.98
C ARG A 3 9.58 18.77 -18.54
N SER A 4 8.83 18.19 -19.46
CA SER A 4 7.91 17.06 -19.17
C SER A 4 8.64 15.85 -18.61
N TYR A 5 9.86 15.56 -19.08
CA TYR A 5 10.70 14.51 -18.53
C TYR A 5 11.10 14.80 -17.08
N LEU A 6 11.57 16.02 -16.81
CA LEU A 6 12.00 16.43 -15.47
C LEU A 6 10.83 16.44 -14.48
N ASP A 7 9.67 16.97 -14.88
CA ASP A 7 8.46 17.00 -14.05
C ASP A 7 8.00 15.58 -13.69
N TYR A 8 8.00 14.67 -14.67
CA TYR A 8 7.66 13.28 -14.43
C TYR A 8 8.69 12.59 -13.52
N ALA A 9 9.99 12.74 -13.82
CA ALA A 9 11.06 12.13 -13.03
C ALA A 9 10.99 12.58 -11.56
N MET A 10 10.80 13.88 -11.32
CA MET A 10 10.66 14.42 -9.97
C MET A 10 9.41 13.89 -9.27
N SER A 11 8.27 13.78 -9.98
CA SER A 11 7.03 13.20 -9.42
C SER A 11 7.23 11.75 -8.99
N VAL A 12 8.03 10.97 -9.72
CA VAL A 12 8.31 9.57 -9.40
C VAL A 12 9.25 9.47 -8.20
N ILE A 13 10.33 10.25 -8.18
CA ILE A 13 11.33 10.22 -7.11
C ILE A 13 10.69 10.58 -5.77
N VAL A 14 9.98 11.71 -5.72
CA VAL A 14 9.43 12.26 -4.48
C VAL A 14 8.08 11.64 -4.12
N GLY A 15 7.22 11.41 -5.10
CA GLY A 15 5.81 11.07 -4.88
C GLY A 15 5.46 9.59 -5.03
N ARG A 16 6.42 8.71 -5.36
CA ARG A 16 6.10 7.31 -5.68
C ARG A 16 7.16 6.30 -5.24
N ALA A 17 8.40 6.45 -5.71
CA ALA A 17 9.37 5.37 -5.74
C ALA A 17 10.18 5.22 -4.45
N LEU A 18 10.59 6.33 -3.84
CA LEU A 18 11.46 6.32 -2.66
C LEU A 18 10.65 6.41 -1.36
N PRO A 19 11.07 5.70 -0.30
CA PRO A 19 10.47 5.84 1.02
C PRO A 19 10.91 7.14 1.71
N ASP A 20 10.12 7.58 2.69
CA ASP A 20 10.52 8.66 3.60
C ASP A 20 11.44 8.11 4.70
N ILE A 21 12.46 8.87 5.11
CA ILE A 21 13.44 8.44 6.10
C ILE A 21 12.84 8.26 7.51
N ARG A 22 11.74 8.95 7.82
CA ARG A 22 11.15 8.98 9.17
C ARG A 22 10.35 7.73 9.49
N ASP A 23 9.67 7.18 8.49
CA ASP A 23 8.77 6.03 8.65
C ASP A 23 9.16 4.82 7.77
N GLY A 24 10.08 5.00 6.80
CA GLY A 24 10.46 3.97 5.85
C GLY A 24 9.37 3.64 4.82
N LEU A 25 8.29 4.43 4.74
CA LEU A 25 7.12 4.13 3.92
C LEU A 25 7.10 4.93 2.62
N LYS A 26 6.74 4.25 1.54
CA LYS A 26 6.32 4.89 0.29
C LYS A 26 4.92 5.48 0.43
N PRO A 27 4.53 6.47 -0.40
CA PRO A 27 3.20 7.08 -0.31
C PRO A 27 2.03 6.10 -0.38
N VAL A 28 2.14 5.01 -1.14
CA VAL A 28 1.08 3.97 -1.21
C VAL A 28 0.90 3.25 0.12
N HIS A 29 1.98 2.85 0.80
CA HIS A 29 1.90 2.17 2.10
C HIS A 29 1.24 3.07 3.14
N ARG A 30 1.67 4.34 3.21
CA ARG A 30 1.13 5.33 4.15
C ARG A 30 -0.36 5.54 3.97
N ARG A 31 -0.82 5.68 2.72
CA ARG A 31 -2.25 5.85 2.39
C ARG A 31 -3.08 4.61 2.74
N ILE A 32 -2.53 3.40 2.54
CA ILE A 32 -3.22 2.16 2.91
C ILE A 32 -3.40 2.08 4.44
N LEU A 33 -2.31 2.25 5.20
CA LEU A 33 -2.37 2.17 6.66
C LEU A 33 -3.27 3.27 7.25
N TRP A 34 -3.22 4.48 6.68
CA TRP A 34 -4.13 5.56 7.06
C TRP A 34 -5.59 5.23 6.75
N GLY A 35 -5.89 4.71 5.56
CA GLY A 35 -7.25 4.29 5.22
C GLY A 35 -7.76 3.17 6.11
N MET A 36 -6.90 2.22 6.51
CA MET A 36 -7.26 1.17 7.47
C MET A 36 -7.56 1.74 8.86
N TYR A 37 -6.77 2.72 9.31
CA TYR A 37 -7.00 3.42 10.57
C TYR A 37 -8.33 4.18 10.57
N GLU A 38 -8.63 4.95 9.52
CA GLU A 38 -9.88 5.68 9.36
C GLU A 38 -11.12 4.75 9.27
N LEU A 39 -10.94 3.54 8.73
CA LEU A 39 -11.97 2.50 8.71
C LEU A 39 -12.12 1.77 10.07
N GLY A 40 -11.32 2.11 11.07
CA GLY A 40 -11.35 1.48 12.40
C GLY A 40 -10.87 0.03 12.42
N LEU A 41 -9.99 -0.34 11.49
CA LEU A 41 -9.46 -1.71 11.34
C LEU A 41 -8.30 -1.96 12.31
N HIS A 42 -8.62 -1.98 13.60
CA HIS A 42 -7.67 -2.35 14.65
C HIS A 42 -7.55 -3.88 14.78
N TYR A 43 -6.44 -4.33 15.36
CA TYR A 43 -6.10 -5.75 15.54
C TYR A 43 -7.16 -6.57 16.30
N ASN A 44 -8.00 -5.91 17.12
CA ASN A 44 -9.04 -6.55 17.94
C ASN A 44 -10.41 -6.61 17.25
N ARG A 45 -10.48 -6.32 15.96
CA ARG A 45 -11.72 -6.34 15.15
C ARG A 45 -11.69 -7.48 14.14
N SER A 46 -12.86 -7.91 13.70
CA SER A 46 -12.97 -8.91 12.64
C SER A 46 -12.40 -8.39 11.32
N THR A 47 -11.84 -9.30 10.54
CA THR A 47 -11.29 -9.01 9.21
C THR A 47 -12.34 -8.39 8.29
N ARG A 48 -11.88 -7.62 7.31
CA ARG A 48 -12.73 -6.99 6.29
C ARG A 48 -12.22 -7.35 4.91
N LYS A 49 -13.12 -7.32 3.93
CA LYS A 49 -12.77 -7.62 2.54
C LYS A 49 -11.76 -6.61 2.02
N SER A 50 -10.63 -7.10 1.48
CA SER A 50 -9.57 -6.25 0.93
C SER A 50 -10.09 -5.28 -0.13
N ALA A 51 -11.05 -5.70 -0.96
CA ALA A 51 -11.70 -4.84 -1.95
C ALA A 51 -12.36 -3.58 -1.36
N LYS A 52 -12.86 -3.64 -0.12
CA LYS A 52 -13.42 -2.48 0.57
C LYS A 52 -12.31 -1.50 0.97
N ILE A 53 -11.19 -2.03 1.49
CA ILE A 53 -10.02 -1.23 1.90
C ILE A 53 -9.40 -0.56 0.67
N THR A 54 -9.13 -1.33 -0.38
CA THR A 54 -8.49 -0.78 -1.59
C THR A 54 -9.39 0.21 -2.31
N GLY A 55 -10.70 -0.03 -2.37
CA GLY A 55 -11.67 0.91 -2.93
C GLY A 55 -11.75 2.23 -2.16
N ASP A 56 -11.73 2.19 -0.82
CA ASP A 56 -11.77 3.40 0.01
C ASP A 56 -10.48 4.23 -0.12
N VAL A 57 -9.33 3.56 -0.09
CA VAL A 57 -8.01 4.20 -0.29
C VAL A 57 -7.89 4.82 -1.68
N MET A 58 -8.37 4.12 -2.71
CA MET A 58 -8.38 4.62 -4.08
C MET A 58 -9.26 5.88 -4.20
N GLY A 59 -10.48 5.83 -3.65
CA GLY A 59 -11.45 6.92 -3.74
C GLY A 59 -11.04 8.18 -2.97
N LYS A 60 -10.36 8.04 -1.83
CA LYS A 60 -10.05 9.17 -0.95
C LYS A 60 -8.61 9.68 -1.07
N TYR A 61 -7.64 8.80 -1.24
CA TYR A 61 -6.23 9.14 -0.98
C TYR A 61 -5.28 8.80 -2.13
N HIS A 62 -5.62 7.84 -3.00
CA HIS A 62 -4.71 7.30 -4.01
C HIS A 62 -5.37 7.29 -5.40
N PRO A 63 -5.26 8.39 -6.19
CA PRO A 63 -5.94 8.54 -7.49
C PRO A 63 -5.21 7.79 -8.63
N HIS A 64 -4.88 6.53 -8.38
CA HIS A 64 -4.28 5.60 -9.33
C HIS A 64 -5.01 4.26 -9.27
N GLY A 65 -4.64 3.32 -10.13
CA GLY A 65 -5.34 2.03 -10.24
C GLY A 65 -5.42 1.25 -8.92
N ASN A 66 -6.42 0.37 -8.83
CA ASN A 66 -6.63 -0.51 -7.69
C ASN A 66 -5.49 -1.52 -7.50
N THR A 67 -4.92 -2.03 -8.60
CA THR A 67 -3.90 -3.08 -8.58
C THR A 67 -2.66 -2.72 -7.75
N PRO A 68 -1.99 -1.56 -7.95
CA PRO A 68 -0.88 -1.13 -7.09
C PRO A 68 -1.20 -1.04 -5.60
N ILE A 69 -2.45 -0.70 -5.25
CA ILE A 69 -2.89 -0.61 -3.86
C ILE A 69 -3.03 -2.01 -3.28
N TYR A 70 -3.68 -2.92 -4.00
CA TYR A 70 -3.86 -4.30 -3.57
C TYR A 70 -2.53 -5.04 -3.45
N GLU A 71 -1.64 -4.94 -4.44
CA GLU A 71 -0.32 -5.56 -4.39
C GLU A 71 0.53 -5.06 -3.22
N ALA A 72 0.52 -3.75 -2.95
CA ALA A 72 1.19 -3.17 -1.81
C ALA A 72 0.60 -3.67 -0.48
N LEU A 73 -0.73 -3.79 -0.38
CA LEU A 73 -1.42 -4.35 0.78
C LEU A 73 -1.03 -5.82 0.99
N VAL A 74 -1.04 -6.63 -0.06
CA VAL A 74 -0.68 -8.05 0.01
C VAL A 74 0.76 -8.21 0.49
N ARG A 75 1.70 -7.45 -0.07
CA ARG A 75 3.11 -7.47 0.34
C ARG A 75 3.35 -7.07 1.79
N MET A 76 2.51 -6.21 2.35
CA MET A 76 2.58 -5.82 3.78
C MET A 76 2.04 -6.90 4.72
N ALA A 77 1.30 -7.89 4.20
CA ALA A 77 0.76 -9.02 4.96
C ALA A 77 1.59 -10.31 4.85
N GLN A 78 2.53 -10.39 3.89
CA GLN A 78 3.35 -11.57 3.63
C GLN A 78 4.55 -11.68 4.62
N PRO A 79 4.61 -12.72 5.48
CA PRO A 79 5.72 -12.89 6.42
C PRO A 79 7.08 -13.17 5.76
N PHE A 80 7.08 -13.73 4.54
CA PHE A 80 8.30 -13.98 3.77
C PHE A 80 8.81 -12.73 3.02
N ASN A 81 8.00 -11.67 2.92
CA ASN A 81 8.35 -10.43 2.21
C ASN A 81 8.72 -9.30 3.18
N MET A 82 8.23 -9.31 4.42
CA MET A 82 8.55 -8.32 5.45
C MET A 82 8.99 -8.97 6.75
N ARG A 83 10.08 -8.48 7.34
CA ARG A 83 10.58 -8.96 8.64
C ARG A 83 9.55 -8.77 9.77
N TYR A 84 8.79 -7.68 9.71
CA TYR A 84 7.68 -7.36 10.60
C TYR A 84 6.48 -6.92 9.73
N PRO A 85 5.54 -7.83 9.42
CA PRO A 85 4.33 -7.50 8.68
C PRO A 85 3.54 -6.38 9.37
N LEU A 86 3.02 -5.45 8.56
CA LEU A 86 2.24 -4.30 9.05
C LEU A 86 0.73 -4.52 8.91
N VAL A 87 0.33 -5.52 8.12
CA VAL A 87 -1.06 -5.88 7.87
C VAL A 87 -1.25 -7.33 8.30
N ASP A 88 -2.32 -7.58 9.06
CA ASP A 88 -2.78 -8.94 9.32
C ASP A 88 -3.84 -9.34 8.29
N GLY A 89 -3.60 -10.46 7.60
CA GLY A 89 -4.38 -10.91 6.45
C GLY A 89 -4.99 -12.29 6.69
N GLN A 90 -6.22 -12.49 6.20
CA GLN A 90 -6.89 -13.79 6.22
C GLN A 90 -7.25 -14.23 4.80
N GLY A 91 -6.67 -15.35 4.37
CA GLY A 91 -6.86 -15.93 3.04
C GLY A 91 -5.53 -16.29 2.38
N ASN A 92 -5.56 -16.56 1.07
CA ASN A 92 -4.35 -16.79 0.29
C ASN A 92 -3.73 -15.43 -0.11
N PHE A 93 -2.54 -15.15 0.41
CA PHE A 93 -1.75 -13.95 0.13
C PHE A 93 -0.44 -14.29 -0.62
N GLY A 94 -0.42 -15.39 -1.36
CA GLY A 94 0.73 -15.87 -2.11
C GLY A 94 1.74 -16.63 -1.25
N SER A 95 2.76 -17.14 -1.92
CA SER A 95 3.81 -17.99 -1.35
C SER A 95 5.20 -17.53 -1.80
N VAL A 96 6.26 -18.19 -1.32
CA VAL A 96 7.63 -17.97 -1.79
C VAL A 96 7.83 -18.43 -3.25
N ASP A 97 6.93 -19.25 -3.78
CA ASP A 97 6.99 -19.78 -5.15
C ASP A 97 6.47 -18.76 -6.19
N GLY A 98 5.91 -17.64 -5.73
CA GLY A 98 5.45 -16.54 -6.59
C GLY A 98 4.00 -16.66 -7.07
N ASP A 99 3.18 -17.44 -6.37
CA ASP A 99 1.73 -17.57 -6.59
C ASP A 99 0.95 -16.25 -6.39
#